data_AF-A0A949LSU5-F1
#
_entry.id   AF-A0A949LSU5-F1
#
_cell.length_a   1.000
_cell.length_b   1.000
_cell.length_c   1.000
_cell.angle_alpha   90.00
_cell.angle_beta   90.00
_cell.angle_gamma   90.00
#
_symmetry.space_group_name_H-M   'P 1'
#
loop_
_entity.id
_entity.type
_entity.pdbx_description
1 polymer ?
#
loop_
_entity_poly.entity_id
_entity_poly.type
_entity_poly.pdbx_seq_one_letter_code
_entity_poly.pdbx_strand_id
1 'polypeptide(L)'
;EKKEESWFGLDLGSWFGATSPAQQTTPQQFGSENLPPPPVAPGEAPPPKPLDSIAATVNDFAYNPYGRFTVFLDDGQIWQQLQGDTGHARFNKTDKDKITISRGLLGSYNLQIDGHDALYKVKRIK
;
A
#
# COMPACT_ATOMS: atom_id res chain seq x y z
N GLU A 1 16.78 -8.19 -58.29
CA GLU A 1 15.40 -7.91 -57.81
C GLU A 1 15.04 -9.00 -56.81
N LYS A 2 14.53 -8.80 -55.60
CA LYS A 2 14.00 -7.62 -54.89
C LYS A 2 14.50 -7.65 -53.44
N LYS A 3 14.55 -6.45 -52.88
CA LYS A 3 14.88 -6.08 -51.51
C LYS A 3 13.55 -5.92 -50.79
N GLU A 4 13.36 -6.60 -49.66
CA GLU A 4 12.25 -6.40 -48.71
C GLU A 4 12.93 -6.30 -47.32
N GLU A 5 13.46 -5.13 -46.96
CA GLU A 5 12.78 -4.06 -46.20
C GLU A 5 12.36 -4.48 -44.79
N SER A 6 13.37 -4.71 -43.93
CA SER A 6 13.26 -4.65 -42.48
C SER A 6 13.21 -3.19 -42.05
N TRP A 7 12.07 -2.72 -41.55
CA TRP A 7 11.93 -1.34 -41.07
C TRP A 7 11.90 -1.21 -39.55
N PHE A 8 11.58 -2.26 -38.78
CA PHE A 8 11.72 -2.27 -37.32
C PHE A 8 11.93 -3.71 -36.84
N GLY A 9 13.07 -4.00 -36.20
CA GLY A 9 13.43 -5.34 -35.72
C GLY A 9 12.63 -5.78 -34.49
N LEU A 10 11.33 -6.03 -34.66
CA LEU A 10 10.45 -6.56 -33.61
C LEU A 10 9.81 -7.88 -34.08
N ASP A 11 10.25 -8.98 -33.45
CA ASP A 11 9.68 -10.31 -33.61
C ASP A 11 8.26 -10.35 -33.00
N LEU A 12 7.25 -10.59 -33.86
CA LEU A 12 5.83 -10.62 -33.50
C LEU A 12 5.42 -11.94 -32.81
N GLY A 13 6.35 -12.75 -32.30
CA GLY A 13 6.09 -13.96 -31.51
C GLY A 13 5.96 -13.72 -29.99
N SER A 14 6.23 -12.50 -29.50
CA SER A 14 6.31 -12.21 -28.06
C SER A 14 5.09 -11.46 -27.47
N TRP A 15 3.98 -11.35 -28.22
CA TRP A 15 2.84 -10.49 -27.86
C TRP A 15 1.87 -11.06 -26.80
N PHE A 16 1.83 -12.37 -26.51
CA PHE A 16 0.90 -12.93 -25.52
C PHE A 16 1.62 -13.79 -24.48
N GLY A 17 2.02 -13.21 -23.35
CA GLY A 17 2.54 -14.00 -22.22
C GLY A 17 3.02 -13.20 -21.01
N ALA A 18 2.08 -12.83 -20.13
CA ALA A 18 2.26 -12.54 -18.70
C ALA A 18 3.00 -11.25 -18.28
N THR A 19 2.34 -10.10 -18.40
CA THR A 19 2.57 -8.97 -17.47
C THR A 19 1.73 -9.18 -16.21
N SER A 20 2.21 -10.01 -15.28
CA SER A 20 1.59 -10.13 -13.95
C SER A 20 1.90 -8.86 -13.12
N PRO A 21 0.92 -8.19 -12.51
CA PRO A 21 1.17 -7.06 -11.62
C PRO A 21 2.00 -7.53 -10.42
N ALA A 22 3.07 -6.81 -10.11
CA ALA A 22 3.96 -7.12 -8.98
C ALA A 22 3.18 -7.14 -7.66
N GLN A 23 3.07 -8.33 -7.06
CA GLN A 23 2.36 -8.53 -5.80
C GLN A 23 3.16 -7.92 -4.65
N GLN A 24 2.50 -7.13 -3.82
CA GLN A 24 3.08 -6.45 -2.67
C GLN A 24 3.20 -7.43 -1.50
N THR A 25 4.43 -7.69 -1.07
CA THR A 25 4.75 -8.90 -0.31
C THR A 25 5.34 -8.65 1.07
N THR A 26 5.68 -7.40 1.36
CA THR A 26 6.13 -6.93 2.67
C THR A 26 5.16 -5.87 3.19
N PRO A 27 5.09 -5.64 4.52
CA PRO A 27 4.33 -4.53 5.08
C PRO A 27 4.69 -3.21 4.39
N GLN A 28 5.98 -2.98 4.11
CA GLN A 28 6.50 -1.78 3.44
C GLN A 28 6.01 -1.62 1.99
N GLN A 29 5.75 -2.73 1.29
CA GLN A 29 5.27 -2.74 -0.09
C GLN A 29 3.75 -2.59 -0.19
N PHE A 30 2.98 -2.84 0.86
CA PHE A 30 1.51 -2.74 0.85
C PHE A 30 1.04 -1.30 0.63
N GLY A 31 0.33 -1.02 -0.47
CA GLY A 31 -0.13 0.33 -0.84
C GLY A 31 0.85 1.16 -1.69
N SER A 32 1.97 0.57 -2.11
CA SER A 32 2.97 1.17 -3.01
C SER A 32 2.67 0.98 -4.51
N GLU A 33 1.41 0.84 -4.92
CA GLU A 33 1.00 0.38 -6.26
C GLU A 33 1.38 1.34 -7.41
N ASN A 34 1.89 2.53 -7.06
CA ASN A 34 2.24 3.61 -7.99
C ASN A 34 3.75 3.91 -8.02
N LEU A 35 4.59 3.04 -7.46
CA LEU A 35 6.06 3.20 -7.48
C LEU A 35 6.70 2.11 -8.37
N PRO A 36 7.65 2.46 -9.25
CA PRO A 36 8.31 1.47 -10.10
C PRO A 36 9.09 0.45 -9.25
N PRO A 37 8.95 -0.86 -9.52
CA PRO A 37 9.63 -1.89 -8.75
C PRO A 37 11.14 -1.91 -9.04
N PRO A 38 12.00 -2.17 -8.05
CA PRO A 38 13.39 -2.50 -8.30
C PRO A 38 13.51 -3.88 -8.97
N PRO A 39 14.53 -4.09 -9.83
CA PRO A 39 14.74 -5.38 -10.49
C PRO A 39 15.18 -6.46 -9.49
N VAL A 40 14.45 -7.57 -9.46
CA VAL A 40 14.76 -8.76 -8.64
C VAL A 40 15.77 -9.68 -9.35
N ALA A 41 16.79 -10.13 -8.62
CA ALA A 41 17.75 -11.14 -9.07
C ALA A 41 17.17 -12.57 -8.95
N PRO A 42 17.57 -13.54 -9.79
CA PRO A 42 16.96 -14.87 -9.80
C PRO A 42 17.50 -15.75 -8.66
N GLY A 43 16.62 -16.23 -7.78
CA GLY A 43 16.95 -17.22 -6.75
C GLY A 43 16.06 -17.25 -5.49
N GLU A 44 15.07 -16.36 -5.36
CA GLU A 44 14.35 -16.15 -4.11
C GLU A 44 13.01 -16.92 -4.02
N ALA A 45 12.65 -17.27 -2.79
CA ALA A 45 11.50 -18.08 -2.33
C ALA A 45 10.13 -17.75 -2.99
N PRO A 46 9.14 -18.68 -2.93
CA PRO A 46 7.82 -18.47 -3.53
C PRO A 46 7.21 -17.10 -3.17
N PRO A 47 6.52 -16.45 -4.12
CA PRO A 47 6.05 -15.08 -3.97
C PRO A 47 5.16 -14.96 -2.73
N PRO A 48 5.43 -14.01 -1.82
CA PRO A 48 4.56 -13.85 -0.66
C PRO A 48 3.15 -13.47 -1.11
N LYS A 49 2.15 -14.04 -0.45
CA LYS A 49 0.75 -13.76 -0.75
C LYS A 49 0.48 -12.26 -0.54
N PRO A 50 -0.35 -11.62 -1.36
CA PRO A 50 -0.75 -10.23 -1.12
C PRO A 50 -1.33 -10.13 0.29
N LEU A 51 -0.71 -9.33 1.17
CA LEU A 51 -1.28 -9.07 2.49
C LEU A 51 -2.60 -8.32 2.30
N ASP A 52 -3.70 -8.84 2.84
CA ASP A 52 -4.99 -8.14 2.86
C ASP A 52 -5.13 -7.19 4.05
N SER A 53 -4.25 -7.37 5.05
CA SER A 53 -4.16 -6.54 6.24
C SER A 53 -2.74 -6.50 6.79
N ILE A 54 -2.37 -5.38 7.41
CA ILE A 54 -1.14 -5.21 8.18
C ILE A 54 -1.50 -4.84 9.63
N ALA A 55 -0.72 -5.33 10.58
CA ALA A 55 -0.75 -4.88 11.97
C ALA A 55 0.53 -4.08 12.24
N ALA A 56 0.40 -2.90 12.82
CA ALA A 56 1.50 -1.99 13.07
C ALA A 56 1.30 -1.26 14.40
N THR A 57 2.36 -0.63 14.89
CA THR A 57 2.34 0.19 16.10
C THR A 57 2.42 1.67 15.71
N VAL A 58 1.56 2.49 16.30
CA VAL A 58 1.64 3.95 16.11
C VAL A 58 2.88 4.46 16.82
N ASN A 59 3.79 5.05 16.06
CA ASN A 59 4.99 5.70 16.58
C ASN A 59 4.73 7.18 16.90
N ASP A 60 3.99 7.88 16.04
CA ASP A 60 3.57 9.27 16.25
C ASP A 60 2.22 9.53 15.57
N PHE A 61 1.55 10.63 15.92
CA PHE A 61 0.31 11.05 15.28
C PHE A 61 0.12 12.57 15.36
N ALA A 62 -0.53 13.12 14.34
CA ALA A 62 -0.88 14.53 14.27
C ALA A 62 -2.35 14.69 13.86
N TYR A 63 -3.01 15.72 14.38
CA TYR A 63 -4.33 16.13 13.92
C TYR A 63 -4.23 17.41 13.11
N ASN A 64 -5.01 17.50 12.05
CA ASN A 64 -5.18 18.75 11.32
C ASN A 64 -6.26 19.64 11.98
N PRO A 65 -6.36 20.93 11.61
CA PRO A 65 -7.38 21.83 12.16
C PRO A 65 -8.83 21.37 11.94
N TYR A 66 -9.06 20.46 11.00
CA TYR A 66 -10.36 19.85 10.71
C TYR A 66 -10.62 18.59 11.55
N GLY A 67 -9.77 18.28 12.53
CA GLY A 67 -9.92 17.12 13.42
C GLY A 67 -9.61 15.77 12.76
N ARG A 68 -8.93 15.75 11.62
CA ARG A 68 -8.49 14.53 10.92
C ARG A 68 -7.10 14.14 11.37
N PHE A 69 -6.89 12.84 11.51
CA PHE A 69 -5.59 12.33 11.95
C PHE A 69 -4.68 11.94 10.79
N THR A 70 -3.38 12.06 11.05
CA THR A 70 -2.29 11.44 10.31
C THR A 70 -1.49 10.63 11.31
N VAL A 71 -1.28 9.34 11.06
CA VAL A 71 -0.47 8.46 11.90
C VAL A 71 0.84 8.11 11.20
N PHE A 72 1.89 8.04 12.00
CA PHE A 72 3.22 7.60 11.63
C PHE A 72 3.45 6.26 12.30
N LEU A 73 3.66 5.21 11.51
CA LEU A 73 3.84 3.85 12.01
C LEU A 73 5.31 3.57 12.30
N ASP A 74 5.57 2.55 13.13
CA ASP A 74 6.94 2.15 13.49
C ASP A 74 7.77 1.65 12.31
N ASP A 75 7.11 1.09 11.29
CA ASP A 75 7.70 0.68 10.02
C ASP A 75 8.00 1.85 9.06
N GLY A 76 7.69 3.08 9.46
CA GLY A 76 7.97 4.32 8.73
C GLY A 76 6.87 4.76 7.76
N GLN A 77 5.79 3.99 7.65
CA GLN A 77 4.63 4.37 6.85
C GLN A 77 3.85 5.51 7.46
N ILE A 78 3.20 6.29 6.57
CA ILE A 78 2.36 7.41 6.96
C ILE A 78 0.97 7.22 6.38
N TRP A 79 -0.03 7.22 7.24
CA TRP A 79 -1.42 7.02 6.88
C TRP A 79 -2.26 8.20 7.33
N GLN A 80 -3.15 8.67 6.46
CA GLN A 80 -4.02 9.81 6.73
C GLN A 80 -5.48 9.42 6.56
N GLN A 81 -6.31 9.90 7.47
CA GLN A 81 -7.75 9.77 7.39
C GLN A 81 -8.33 10.46 6.15
N LEU A 82 -9.24 9.79 5.45
CA LEU A 82 -9.91 10.34 4.27
C LEU A 82 -10.88 11.47 4.65
N GLN A 83 -10.98 12.47 3.78
CA GLN A 83 -11.82 13.64 4.00
C GLN A 83 -13.31 13.30 4.17
N GLY A 84 -13.78 12.25 3.47
CA GLY A 84 -15.16 11.77 3.49
C GLY A 84 -15.49 10.84 4.65
N ASP A 85 -14.50 10.42 5.44
CA ASP A 85 -14.75 9.72 6.71
C ASP A 85 -15.29 10.72 7.73
N THR A 86 -16.16 10.35 8.67
CA THR A 86 -16.67 11.28 9.71
C THR A 86 -16.23 10.89 11.12
N GLY A 87 -15.44 9.83 11.26
CA GLY A 87 -14.93 9.38 12.54
C GLY A 87 -13.95 10.37 13.14
N HIS A 88 -13.85 10.38 14.46
CA HIS A 88 -12.81 11.08 15.18
C HIS A 88 -12.03 10.06 16.01
N ALA A 89 -10.83 9.73 15.55
CA ALA A 89 -9.95 8.86 16.31
C ALA A 89 -9.35 9.62 17.48
N ARG A 90 -9.18 8.91 18.60
CA ARG A 90 -8.44 9.40 19.75
C ARG A 90 -7.31 8.42 20.04
N PHE A 91 -6.10 8.82 19.67
CA PHE A 91 -4.88 8.10 19.99
C PHE A 91 -4.39 8.45 21.40
N ASN A 92 -3.87 7.46 22.10
CA ASN A 92 -3.18 7.62 23.37
C ASN A 92 -1.71 7.88 23.11
N LYS A 93 -1.16 8.93 23.74
CA LYS A 93 0.27 9.25 23.60
C LYS A 93 1.15 8.46 24.56
N THR A 94 0.57 7.95 25.63
CA THR A 94 1.27 7.24 26.72
C THR A 94 1.52 5.78 26.35
N ASP A 95 0.51 5.13 25.77
CA ASP A 95 0.57 3.75 25.31
C ASP A 95 0.73 3.76 23.80
N LYS A 96 1.69 2.98 23.29
CA LYS A 96 1.85 2.83 21.85
C LYS A 96 0.64 2.05 21.31
N ASP A 97 -0.33 2.78 20.76
CA ASP A 97 -1.54 2.18 20.19
C ASP A 97 -1.17 1.21 19.05
N LYS A 98 -1.71 0.00 19.11
CA LYS A 98 -1.62 -0.96 18.02
C LYS A 98 -2.78 -0.73 17.07
N ILE A 99 -2.49 -0.76 15.78
CA ILE A 99 -3.48 -0.54 14.73
C ILE A 99 -3.42 -1.66 13.71
N THR A 100 -4.59 -2.02 13.19
CA THR A 100 -4.73 -2.94 12.06
C THR A 100 -5.26 -2.17 10.87
N ILE A 101 -4.54 -2.21 9.76
CA ILE A 101 -4.97 -1.63 8.49
C ILE A 101 -5.34 -2.76 7.55
N SER A 102 -6.57 -2.75 7.03
CA SER A 102 -7.07 -3.73 6.06
C SER A 102 -7.50 -3.06 4.76
N ARG A 103 -7.48 -3.82 3.65
CA ARG A 103 -8.01 -3.33 2.38
C ARG A 103 -9.49 -2.97 2.51
N GLY A 104 -9.85 -1.79 2.05
CA GLY A 104 -11.22 -1.31 1.91
C GLY A 104 -11.70 -1.39 0.46
N LEU A 105 -12.88 -0.80 0.22
CA LEU A 105 -13.45 -0.69 -1.12
C LEU A 105 -12.89 0.54 -1.84
N LEU A 106 -12.90 0.51 -3.19
CA LEU A 106 -12.57 1.66 -4.04
C LEU A 106 -11.16 2.27 -3.79
N GLY A 107 -10.17 1.42 -3.47
CA GLY A 107 -8.79 1.87 -3.23
C GLY A 107 -8.57 2.57 -1.88
N SER A 108 -9.57 2.53 -0.98
CA SER A 108 -9.42 2.98 0.41
C SER A 108 -8.92 1.85 1.30
N TYR A 109 -8.44 2.21 2.49
CA TYR A 109 -8.05 1.25 3.52
C TYR A 109 -8.85 1.52 4.79
N ASN A 110 -9.11 0.49 5.58
CA ASN A 110 -9.74 0.62 6.89
C ASN A 110 -8.66 0.54 7.95
N LEU A 111 -8.64 1.48 8.89
CA LEU A 111 -7.81 1.46 10.08
C LEU A 111 -8.68 1.19 11.28
N GLN A 112 -8.29 0.22 12.09
CA GLN A 112 -8.87 -0.07 13.39
C GLN A 112 -7.79 0.07 14.46
N ILE A 113 -8.15 0.69 15.58
CA ILE A 113 -7.28 0.79 16.77
C ILE A 113 -7.64 -0.36 17.68
N ASP A 114 -6.64 -1.10 18.17
CA ASP A 114 -6.85 -2.22 19.08
C ASP A 114 -7.55 -1.74 20.37
N GLY A 115 -8.62 -2.43 20.77
CA GLY A 115 -9.47 -2.01 21.89
C GLY A 115 -10.51 -0.93 21.54
N HIS A 116 -10.63 -0.52 20.28
CA HIS A 116 -11.69 0.38 19.80
C HIS A 116 -12.57 -0.32 18.75
N ASP A 117 -13.89 -0.12 18.83
CA ASP A 117 -14.86 -0.63 17.84
C ASP A 117 -14.97 0.23 16.58
N ALA A 118 -14.32 1.39 16.55
CA ALA A 118 -14.41 2.33 15.44
C ALA A 118 -13.48 1.94 14.28
N LEU A 119 -14.03 2.00 13.06
CA LEU A 119 -13.29 1.85 11.81
C LEU A 119 -13.15 3.20 11.11
N TYR A 120 -11.93 3.52 10.67
CA TYR A 120 -11.62 4.77 9.99
C TYR A 120 -11.15 4.50 8.57
N LYS A 121 -11.67 5.25 7.60
CA LYS A 121 -11.18 5.19 6.23
C LYS A 121 -9.90 6.02 6.11
N VAL A 122 -8.83 5.38 5.65
CA VAL A 122 -7.51 5.98 5.51
C VAL A 122 -6.93 5.75 4.12
N LYS A 123 -5.93 6.57 3.78
CA LYS A 123 -5.06 6.41 2.61
C LYS A 123 -3.60 6.48 3.05
N ARG A 124 -2.74 5.74 2.35
CA ARG A 124 -1.29 5.86 2.53
C ARG A 124 -0.79 7.12 1.85
N ILE A 125 0.12 7.84 2.50
CA ILE A 125 0.81 9.00 1.93
C ILE A 125 2.28 8.68 1.68
N LYS A 126 2.88 7.80 2.51
CA LYS A 126 4.29 7.40 2.40
C LYS A 126 4.49 5.97 2.86
#